data_AF-A0A7C3LU37-F1
#
_entry.id   AF-A0A7C3LU37-F1
#
_cell.length_a   1.000
_cell.length_b   1.000
_cell.length_c   1.000
_cell.angle_alpha   90.00
_cell.angle_beta   90.00
_cell.angle_gamma   90.00
#
_symmetry.space_group_name_H-M   'P 1'
#
loop_
_entity.id
_entity.type
_entity.pdbx_description
1 polymer ?
#
loop_
_entity_poly.entity_id
_entity_poly.type
_entity_poly.pdbx_seq_one_letter_code
_entity_poly.pdbx_strand_id
1 'polypeptide(L)'
;MVVATSLVVVAVIAVVAYNFISASHNTTTTPQTQVLISGAGASFLAPQMLEWARVLTETKGIRVEYQSVGSGAGRDMFFNKVVHFAGS
;
A
#
# COMPACT_ATOMS: atom_id res chain seq x y z
N MET A 1 -5.97 41.12 -38.24
CA MET A 1 -4.79 40.41 -37.68
C MET A 1 -4.66 40.59 -36.16
N VAL A 2 -5.02 41.75 -35.59
CA VAL A 2 -4.89 42.05 -34.14
C VAL A 2 -5.88 41.28 -33.23
N VAL A 3 -7.09 41.00 -33.70
CA VAL A 3 -8.11 40.25 -32.91
C VAL A 3 -7.71 38.79 -32.69
N ALA A 4 -7.12 38.15 -33.69
CA ALA A 4 -6.65 36.76 -33.60
C ALA A 4 -5.49 36.62 -32.61
N THR A 5 -4.55 37.57 -32.59
CA THR A 5 -3.44 37.59 -31.63
C THR A 5 -3.91 37.78 -30.19
N SER A 6 -4.91 38.64 -29.94
CA SER A 6 -5.46 38.84 -28.59
C SER A 6 -6.18 37.59 -28.05
N LEU A 7 -6.88 36.85 -28.92
CA LEU A 7 -7.61 35.63 -28.54
C LEU A 7 -6.66 34.48 -28.16
N VAL A 8 -5.54 34.36 -28.88
CA VAL A 8 -4.47 33.40 -28.57
C VAL A 8 -3.81 33.71 -27.23
N VAL A 9 -3.55 34.98 -26.92
CA VAL A 9 -2.94 35.38 -25.64
C VAL A 9 -3.83 35.03 -24.44
N VAL A 10 -5.14 35.27 -24.54
CA VAL A 10 -6.11 34.91 -23.49
C VAL A 10 -6.17 33.40 -23.28
N ALA A 11 -6.16 32.62 -24.37
CA ALA A 11 -6.15 31.17 -24.29
C ALA A 11 -4.87 30.63 -23.62
N VAL A 12 -3.71 31.21 -23.92
CA VAL A 12 -2.43 30.82 -23.31
C VAL A 12 -2.43 31.14 -21.80
N ILE A 13 -2.92 32.31 -21.40
CA ILE A 13 -3.01 32.69 -19.98
C ILE A 13 -3.95 31.74 -19.22
N ALA A 14 -5.09 31.36 -19.81
CA ALA A 14 -6.03 30.41 -19.21
C ALA A 14 -5.42 29.01 -19.02
N VAL A 15 -4.64 28.53 -20.01
CA VAL A 15 -3.95 27.24 -19.92
C VAL A 15 -2.86 27.27 -18.84
N VAL A 16 -2.08 28.35 -18.76
CA VAL A 16 -1.02 28.49 -17.74
C VAL A 16 -1.63 28.55 -16.33
N ALA A 17 -2.75 29.27 -16.16
CA ALA A 17 -3.47 29.34 -14.89
C ALA A 17 -4.05 27.98 -14.46
N TYR A 18 -4.61 27.21 -15.40
CA TYR A 18 -5.13 25.87 -15.12
C TYR A 18 -4.03 24.91 -14.62
N ASN A 19 -2.85 24.96 -15.24
CA ASN A 19 -1.71 24.13 -14.81
C ASN A 19 -1.16 24.52 -13.42
N PHE A 20 -1.28 25.80 -13.03
CA PHE A 20 -0.86 26.26 -11.70
C PHE A 20 -1.79 25.81 -10.57
N ILE A 21 -3.09 25.67 -10.83
CA ILE A 21 -4.09 25.30 -9.81
C ILE A 21 -3.98 23.81 -9.43
N SER A 22 -3.61 22.94 -10.38
CA SER A 22 -3.44 21.49 -10.14
C SER A 22 -2.21 21.12 -9.30
N ALA A 23 -1.27 22.04 -9.05
CA ALA A 23 -0.04 21.78 -8.31
C ALA A 23 -0.18 21.90 -6.77
N SER A 24 -1.38 22.19 -6.25
CA SER A 24 -1.60 22.57 -4.85
C SER A 24 -2.22 21.49 -3.96
N HIS A 25 -2.16 20.21 -4.33
CA HIS A 25 -2.56 19.12 -3.43
C HIS A 25 -1.35 18.47 -2.77
N ASN A 26 -0.58 19.26 -2.01
CA ASN A 26 0.40 18.71 -1.07
C ASN A 26 -0.34 18.17 0.15
N THR A 27 -0.98 17.01 -0.02
CA THR A 27 -1.49 16.21 1.08
C THR A 27 -0.29 15.80 1.91
N THR A 28 -0.13 16.40 3.09
CA THR A 28 0.83 15.97 4.10
C THR A 28 0.39 14.60 4.61
N THR A 29 0.70 13.56 3.86
CA THR A 29 0.52 12.17 4.27
C THR A 29 1.59 11.90 5.31
N THR A 30 1.22 11.96 6.59
CA THR A 30 2.05 11.40 7.66
C THR A 30 2.46 10.00 7.23
N PRO A 31 3.76 9.67 7.11
CA PRO A 31 4.16 8.33 6.75
C PRO A 31 3.66 7.39 7.85
N GLN A 32 2.51 6.76 7.59
CA GLN A 32 2.04 5.63 8.36
C GLN A 32 3.05 4.53 8.05
N THR A 33 3.97 4.27 8.97
CA THR A 33 4.91 3.16 8.86
C THR A 33 4.08 1.88 8.73
N GLN A 34 3.92 1.41 7.50
CA GLN A 34 3.17 0.20 7.22
C GLN A 34 3.98 -0.97 7.75
N VAL A 35 3.55 -1.52 8.88
CA VAL A 35 4.19 -2.68 9.50
C VAL A 35 3.80 -3.91 8.69
N LEU A 36 4.80 -4.55 8.07
CA LEU A 36 4.64 -5.82 7.37
C LEU A 36 5.17 -6.96 8.25
N ILE A 37 4.33 -7.96 8.48
CA ILE A 37 4.68 -9.16 9.24
C ILE A 37 4.45 -10.38 8.35
N SER A 38 5.53 -11.06 7.98
CA SER A 38 5.49 -12.34 7.27
C SER A 38 5.44 -13.54 8.23
N GLY A 39 4.60 -14.51 7.90
CA GLY A 39 4.46 -15.79 8.61
C GLY A 39 4.30 -16.96 7.66
N ALA A 40 4.54 -18.17 8.16
CA ALA A 40 4.34 -19.41 7.41
C ALA A 40 3.95 -20.54 8.34
N GLY A 41 3.18 -21.53 7.87
CA GLY A 41 2.80 -22.60 8.77
C GLY A 41 1.69 -23.54 8.33
N ALA A 42 1.05 -24.11 9.35
CA ALA A 42 -0.04 -25.08 9.27
C ALA A 42 -1.16 -24.60 8.34
N SER A 43 -1.54 -25.46 7.40
CA SER A 43 -2.66 -25.22 6.49
C SER A 43 -4.01 -25.25 7.20
N PHE A 44 -4.09 -25.92 8.36
CA PHE A 44 -5.31 -26.04 9.15
C PHE A 44 -5.86 -24.68 9.60
N LEU A 45 -4.99 -23.80 10.12
CA LEU A 45 -5.38 -22.47 10.61
C LEU A 45 -5.34 -21.38 9.51
N ALA A 46 -4.86 -21.72 8.32
CA ALA A 46 -4.63 -20.75 7.25
C ALA A 46 -5.88 -19.91 6.89
N PRO A 47 -7.09 -20.49 6.74
CA PRO A 47 -8.28 -19.70 6.42
C PRO A 47 -8.60 -18.65 7.48
N GLN A 48 -8.48 -19.02 8.76
CA GLN A 48 -8.75 -18.12 9.87
C GLN A 48 -7.69 -17.03 10.00
N MET A 49 -6.42 -17.38 9.79
CA MET A 49 -5.30 -16.43 9.82
C MET A 49 -5.52 -15.35 8.76
N LEU A 50 -5.88 -15.74 7.53
CA LEU A 50 -6.12 -14.81 6.42
C LEU A 50 -7.20 -13.78 6.76
N GLU A 51 -8.28 -14.20 7.42
CA GLU A 51 -9.32 -13.27 7.85
C GLU A 51 -8.83 -12.30 8.94
N TRP A 52 -8.06 -12.79 9.91
CA TRP A 52 -7.44 -11.91 10.92
C TRP A 52 -6.46 -10.92 10.31
N ALA A 53 -5.67 -11.35 9.32
CA ALA A 53 -4.74 -10.49 8.58
C ALA A 53 -5.48 -9.37 7.83
N ARG A 54 -6.64 -9.69 7.22
CA ARG A 54 -7.51 -8.70 6.58
C ARG A 54 -8.01 -7.67 7.59
N VAL A 55 -8.57 -8.12 8.71
CA VAL A 55 -9.08 -7.24 9.78
C VAL A 55 -7.97 -6.38 10.38
N LEU A 56 -6.77 -6.93 10.61
CA LEU A 56 -5.61 -6.20 11.11
C LEU A 56 -5.15 -5.10 10.14
N THR A 57 -5.19 -5.39 8.85
CA THR A 57 -4.86 -4.41 7.81
C THR A 57 -5.87 -3.27 7.80
N GLU A 58 -7.16 -3.57 7.90
CA GLU A 58 -8.24 -2.58 7.90
C GLU A 58 -8.31 -1.74 9.18
N THR A 59 -8.09 -2.36 10.34
CA THR A 59 -8.29 -1.70 11.64
C THR A 59 -7.03 -1.02 12.18
N LYS A 60 -5.85 -1.56 11.89
CA LYS A 60 -4.57 -1.11 12.46
C LYS A 60 -3.54 -0.70 11.40
N GLY A 61 -3.82 -0.91 10.12
CA GLY A 61 -2.84 -0.66 9.04
C GLY A 61 -1.65 -1.63 9.04
N ILE A 62 -1.74 -2.75 9.79
CA ILE A 62 -0.68 -3.76 9.89
C ILE A 62 -0.96 -4.83 8.83
N ARG A 63 -0.04 -5.00 7.89
CA ARG A 63 -0.12 -6.02 6.84
C ARG A 63 0.48 -7.32 7.37
N VAL A 64 -0.32 -8.37 7.44
CA VAL A 64 0.16 -9.72 7.79
C VAL A 64 0.07 -10.61 6.55
N GLU A 65 1.19 -11.21 6.17
CA GLU A 65 1.27 -12.16 5.06
C GLU A 65 1.53 -13.56 5.63
N TYR A 66 0.76 -14.56 5.21
CA TYR A 66 0.92 -15.93 5.70
C TYR A 66 0.94 -16.94 4.58
N GLN A 67 1.95 -17.80 4.63
CA GLN A 67 2.17 -18.86 3.67
C GLN A 67 1.72 -20.20 4.26
N SER A 68 0.74 -20.83 3.60
CA SER A 68 0.25 -22.16 3.98
C SER A 68 1.17 -23.25 3.40
N VAL A 69 2.29 -23.51 4.07
CA VAL A 69 3.33 -24.48 3.64
C VAL A 69 3.35 -25.77 4.45
N GLY A 70 2.53 -25.86 5.50
CA GLY A 70 2.55 -26.94 6.50
C GLY A 70 3.37 -26.57 7.75
N SER A 71 3.07 -27.22 8.87
CA SER A 71 3.65 -26.91 10.17
C SER A 71 5.16 -27.17 10.25
N GLY A 72 5.64 -28.25 9.65
CA GLY A 72 7.09 -28.55 9.57
C GLY A 72 7.87 -27.49 8.79
N ALA A 73 7.45 -27.23 7.54
CA ALA A 73 8.08 -26.23 6.70
C ALA A 73 8.02 -24.82 7.29
N GLY A 74 6.90 -24.44 7.93
CA GLY A 74 6.77 -23.15 8.61
C GLY A 74 7.76 -22.98 9.77
N ARG A 75 7.94 -24.02 10.58
CA ARG A 75 8.94 -24.03 11.66
C ARG A 75 10.36 -23.86 11.11
N ASP A 76 10.70 -24.59 10.07
CA ASP A 76 12.02 -24.50 9.44
C ASP A 76 12.28 -23.09 8.88
N MET A 77 11.30 -22.49 8.22
CA MET A 77 11.39 -21.10 7.73
C MET A 77 11.58 -20.10 8.86
N PHE A 78 10.93 -20.28 10.01
CA PHE A 78 11.11 -19.41 11.16
C PHE A 78 12.50 -19.57 11.80
N PHE A 79 12.99 -20.79 11.99
CA PHE A 79 14.34 -21.03 12.52
C PHE A 79 15.44 -20.51 11.58
N ASN A 80 15.19 -20.58 10.28
CA ASN A 80 16.06 -20.02 9.25
C ASN A 80 15.86 -18.50 9.05
N LYS A 81 15.02 -17.84 9.87
CA LYS A 81 14.74 -16.39 9.84
C LYS A 81 14.20 -15.89 8.49
N VAL A 82 13.54 -16.75 7.74
CA VAL A 82 12.85 -16.41 6.48
C VAL A 82 11.54 -15.68 6.75
N VAL A 83 10.88 -16.01 7.86
CA VAL A 83 9.62 -15.41 8.30
C VAL A 83 9.70 -14.91 9.74
N HIS A 84 8.85 -13.97 10.10
CA HIS A 84 8.81 -13.38 11.45
C HIS A 84 8.13 -14.30 12.47
N PHE A 85 7.21 -15.18 12.03
CA PHE A 85 6.55 -16.15 12.92
C PHE A 85 6.17 -17.43 12.17
N ALA A 86 5.98 -18.51 12.92
CA ALA A 86 5.46 -19.77 12.41
C ALA A 86 4.14 -20.18 13.11
N GLY A 87 3.18 -20.67 12.32
CA GLY A 87 2.01 -21.39 12.82
C GLY A 87 2.25 -22.90 12.72
N SER A 88 2.16 -23.65 13.82
CA SER A 88 2.39 -25.10 13.81
C SER A 88 1.28 -25.87 14.46
#